data_AF-A0A0F4L804-F1
#
_entry.id   AF-A0A0F4L804-F1
#
_cell.length_a   1.000
_cell.length_b   1.000
_cell.length_c   1.000
_cell.angle_alpha   90.00
_cell.angle_beta   90.00
_cell.angle_gamma   90.00
#
_symmetry.space_group_name_H-M   'P 1'
#
loop_
_entity.id
_entity.type
_entity.pdbx_description
1 polymer ?
#
loop_
_entity_poly.entity_id
_entity_poly.type
_entity_poly.pdbx_seq_one_letter_code
_entity_poly.pdbx_strand_id
1 'polypeptide(L)'
;MNYQDYVEQGLKDDGNLKLILKGNIENNGHNKIGVVSVVYITKDVEKAKQRISELNASKKEEDYYMVYSCPLDKYLPGLGHYPSIEITQDDLS
;
A
#
# COMPACT_ATOMS: atom_id res chain seq x y z
N MET A 1 -15.92 -3.83 1.42
CA MET A 1 -15.27 -2.60 1.88
C MET A 1 -14.79 -1.83 0.68
N ASN A 2 -15.02 -0.53 0.65
CA ASN A 2 -14.50 0.36 -0.38
C ASN A 2 -13.04 0.75 -0.05
N TYR A 3 -12.36 1.46 -0.97
CA TYR A 3 -10.98 1.89 -0.78
C TYR A 3 -10.77 2.74 0.50
N GLN A 4 -11.69 3.67 0.79
CA GLN A 4 -11.58 4.53 1.97
C GLN A 4 -11.67 3.73 3.27
N ASP A 5 -12.53 2.71 3.33
CA ASP A 5 -12.62 1.84 4.51
C ASP A 5 -11.28 1.17 4.85
N TYR A 6 -10.48 0.80 3.82
CA TYR A 6 -9.16 0.20 4.01
C TYR A 6 -8.11 1.24 4.43
N VAL A 7 -8.15 2.44 3.83
CA VAL A 7 -7.27 3.55 4.20
C VAL A 7 -7.49 3.95 5.66
N GLU A 8 -8.75 4.08 6.08
CA GLU A 8 -9.11 4.39 7.46
C GLU A 8 -8.61 3.32 8.44
N GLN A 9 -8.76 2.05 8.10
CA GLN A 9 -8.24 0.94 8.90
C GLN A 9 -6.70 0.99 9.02
N GLY A 10 -6.00 1.22 7.91
CA GLY A 10 -4.54 1.33 7.90
C GLY A 10 -4.01 2.53 8.69
N LEU A 11 -4.79 3.60 8.77
CA LEU A 11 -4.45 4.84 9.49
C LEU A 11 -4.97 4.89 10.92
N LYS A 12 -5.61 3.82 11.42
CA LYS A 12 -6.04 3.74 12.81
C LYS A 12 -4.86 3.97 13.75
N ASP A 13 -5.00 4.83 14.74
CA ASP A 13 -3.98 5.01 15.77
C ASP A 13 -4.05 3.86 16.78
N ASP A 14 -3.16 2.89 16.60
CA ASP A 14 -3.10 1.62 17.33
C ASP A 14 -1.68 1.30 17.82
N GLY A 15 -0.76 2.28 17.76
CA GLY A 15 0.65 2.14 18.13
C GLY A 15 1.52 1.35 17.15
N ASN A 16 0.94 0.81 16.06
CA ASN A 16 1.66 0.05 15.05
C ASN A 16 2.33 0.95 14.01
N LEU A 17 3.24 0.38 13.22
CA LEU A 17 3.81 1.06 12.06
C LEU A 17 2.74 1.27 10.99
N LYS A 18 2.78 2.42 10.33
CA LYS A 18 2.05 2.71 9.11
C LYS A 18 2.98 2.46 7.94
N LEU A 19 2.62 1.49 7.11
CA LEU A 19 3.35 1.09 5.92
C LEU A 19 2.55 1.55 4.71
N ILE A 20 3.12 2.42 3.87
CA ILE A 20 2.51 2.79 2.59
C ILE A 20 3.15 1.96 1.50
N LEU A 21 2.32 1.20 0.80
CA LEU A 21 2.66 0.41 -0.36
C LEU A 21 2.22 1.13 -1.63
N LYS A 22 3.02 0.98 -2.68
CA LYS A 22 2.69 1.32 -4.06
C LYS A 22 2.65 0.05 -4.88
N GLY A 23 1.54 -0.21 -5.54
CA GLY A 23 1.42 -1.14 -6.66
C GLY A 23 1.48 -0.35 -7.95
N ASN A 24 2.28 -0.79 -8.91
CA ASN A 24 2.28 -0.24 -10.26
C ASN A 24 2.66 -1.31 -11.28
N ILE A 25 2.38 -1.00 -12.53
CA ILE A 25 2.80 -1.81 -13.67
C ILE A 25 4.04 -1.15 -14.28
N GLU A 26 5.03 -1.97 -14.60
CA GLU A 26 6.23 -1.55 -15.31
C GLU A 26 6.34 -2.31 -16.62
N ASN A 27 6.86 -1.65 -17.66
CA ASN A 27 7.12 -2.27 -18.95
C ASN A 27 8.63 -2.47 -19.11
N ASN A 28 9.07 -3.72 -19.26
CA ASN A 28 10.49 -4.04 -19.46
C ASN A 28 10.87 -4.25 -20.94
N GLY A 29 10.08 -3.70 -21.85
CA GLY A 29 10.30 -3.74 -23.30
C GLY A 29 9.48 -4.82 -24.01
N HIS A 30 9.30 -5.99 -23.38
CA HIS A 30 8.51 -7.09 -23.95
C HIS A 30 7.35 -7.53 -23.05
N ASN A 31 7.44 -7.32 -21.73
CA ASN A 31 6.44 -7.76 -20.77
C ASN A 31 6.00 -6.61 -19.85
N LYS A 32 4.73 -6.64 -19.45
CA LYS A 32 4.21 -5.89 -18.30
C LYS A 32 4.49 -6.68 -17.03
N ILE A 33 5.01 -6.01 -16.00
CA ILE A 33 5.34 -6.58 -14.69
C ILE A 33 4.62 -5.80 -13.62
N GLY A 34 3.89 -6.50 -12.75
CA GLY A 34 3.34 -5.92 -11.52
C GLY A 34 4.42 -5.78 -10.46
N VAL A 35 4.64 -4.56 -9.98
CA VAL A 35 5.64 -4.26 -8.95
C VAL A 35 4.92 -3.72 -7.72
N VAL A 36 5.27 -4.27 -6.55
CA VAL A 36 4.81 -3.78 -5.26
C VAL A 36 6.01 -3.29 -4.46
N SER A 37 5.99 -2.02 -4.08
CA SER A 37 7.07 -1.34 -3.37
C SER A 37 6.58 -0.73 -2.06
N VAL A 38 7.40 -0.80 -1.01
CA VAL A 38 7.20 0.02 0.20
C VAL A 38 7.76 1.41 -0.07
N VAL A 39 6.92 2.44 -0.03
CA VAL A 39 7.30 3.81 -0.38
C VAL A 39 7.38 4.75 0.82
N TYR A 40 6.77 4.39 1.94
CA TYR A 40 6.86 5.17 3.18
C TYR A 40 6.58 4.30 4.41
N ILE A 41 7.31 4.54 5.50
CA ILE A 41 7.12 3.86 6.79
C ILE A 41 7.19 4.90 7.90
N THR A 42 6.25 4.88 8.84
CA THR A 42 6.25 5.78 10.00
C THR A 42 5.46 5.20 11.17
N LYS A 43 5.74 5.64 12.40
CA LYS A 43 4.85 5.43 13.56
C LYS A 43 3.82 6.57 13.72
N ASP A 44 4.05 7.70 13.07
CA ASP A 44 3.23 8.89 13.16
C ASP A 44 2.06 8.82 12.16
N VAL A 45 0.86 8.67 12.70
CA VAL A 45 -0.39 8.54 11.94
C VAL A 45 -0.69 9.78 11.10
N GLU A 46 -0.41 10.98 11.62
CA GLU A 46 -0.68 12.22 10.89
C GLU A 46 0.26 12.39 9.71
N LYS A 47 1.53 12.00 9.87
CA LYS A 47 2.47 11.93 8.72
C LYS A 47 2.05 10.89 7.69
N ALA A 48 1.51 9.74 8.12
CA ALA A 48 0.99 8.74 7.21
C ALA A 48 -0.23 9.26 6.43
N LYS A 49 -1.18 9.90 7.11
CA LYS A 49 -2.36 10.57 6.52
C LYS A 49 -1.96 11.60 5.47
N GLN A 50 -1.04 12.50 5.83
CA GLN A 50 -0.55 13.51 4.91
C GLN A 50 0.10 12.85 3.68
N ARG A 51 1.00 11.89 3.90
CA ARG A 51 1.76 11.26 2.81
C ARG A 51 0.87 10.47 1.85
N ILE A 52 -0.11 9.70 2.35
CA ILE A 52 -1.01 8.94 1.47
C ILE A 52 -1.92 9.86 0.64
N SER A 53 -2.30 11.02 1.19
CA SER A 53 -3.06 12.04 0.46
C SER A 53 -2.23 12.66 -0.67
N GLU A 54 -0.99 13.07 -0.37
CA GLU A 54 -0.05 13.62 -1.36
C GLU A 54 0.25 12.63 -2.50
N LEU A 55 0.48 11.35 -2.15
CA LEU A 55 0.74 10.30 -3.13
C LEU A 55 -0.48 10.06 -4.04
N ASN A 56 -1.69 9.99 -3.48
CA ASN A 56 -2.91 9.83 -4.28
C ASN A 56 -3.21 11.04 -5.16
N ALA A 57 -2.88 12.26 -4.73
CA ALA A 57 -3.08 13.47 -5.52
C ALA A 57 -2.12 13.57 -6.73
N SER A 58 -0.98 12.88 -6.67
CA SER A 58 0.07 12.93 -7.71
C SER A 58 0.24 11.60 -8.47
N LYS A 59 -0.63 10.63 -8.24
CA LYS A 59 -0.51 9.28 -8.80
C LYS A 59 -0.75 9.25 -10.31
N LYS A 60 -0.04 8.36 -11.00
CA LYS A 60 -0.36 7.99 -12.39
C LYS A 60 -1.56 7.06 -12.42
N GLU A 61 -2.15 6.86 -13.60
CA GLU A 61 -3.32 6.00 -13.78
C GLU A 61 -3.06 4.55 -13.34
N GLU A 62 -1.86 4.05 -13.59
CA GLU A 62 -1.42 2.69 -13.24
C GLU A 62 -0.94 2.56 -11.78
N ASP A 63 -0.85 3.67 -11.05
CA ASP A 63 -0.37 3.66 -9.67
C ASP A 63 -1.55 3.42 -8.69
N TYR A 64 -1.36 2.48 -7.78
CA TYR A 64 -2.27 2.21 -6.68
C TYR A 64 -1.52 2.29 -5.35
N TYR A 65 -2.05 3.08 -4.41
CA TYR A 65 -1.45 3.25 -3.08
C TYR A 65 -2.36 2.71 -1.99
N MET A 66 -1.77 1.96 -1.05
CA MET A 66 -2.45 1.44 0.13
C MET A 66 -1.63 1.71 1.38
N VAL A 67 -2.32 1.85 2.51
CA VAL A 67 -1.68 2.01 3.82
C VAL A 67 -2.11 0.87 4.73
N TYR A 68 -1.14 0.28 5.42
CA TYR A 68 -1.35 -0.84 6.33
C TYR A 68 -0.82 -0.52 7.72
N SER A 69 -1.56 -0.98 8.72
CA SER A 69 -1.12 -0.96 10.11
C SER A 69 -0.39 -2.28 10.43
N CYS A 70 0.90 -2.19 10.75
CA CYS A 70 1.80 -3.35 10.91
C CYS A 70 2.44 -3.38 12.30
N PRO A 71 2.19 -4.42 13.12
CA PRO A 71 2.87 -4.58 14.39
C PRO A 71 4.37 -4.87 14.20
N LEU A 72 5.18 -4.32 15.09
CA LEU A 72 6.61 -4.63 15.16
C LEU A 72 6.82 -6.06 15.66
N ASP A 73 7.94 -6.65 15.23
CA ASP A 73 8.44 -7.94 15.71
C ASP A 73 7.44 -9.11 15.58
N LYS A 74 6.52 -9.01 14.61
CA LYS A 74 5.51 -10.03 14.32
C LYS A 74 5.73 -10.68 12.97
N TYR A 75 5.56 -12.00 12.92
CA TYR A 75 5.56 -12.74 11.66
C TYR A 75 4.27 -12.46 10.87
N LEU A 76 4.36 -11.54 9.91
CA LEU A 76 3.21 -11.06 9.13
C LEU A 76 2.49 -12.14 8.30
N PRO A 77 3.15 -13.16 7.71
CA PRO A 77 2.44 -14.21 6.98
C PRO A 77 1.48 -15.05 7.85
N GLY A 78 1.61 -14.98 9.18
CA GLY A 78 0.63 -15.58 10.11
C GLY A 78 -0.64 -14.74 10.30
N LEU A 79 -0.73 -13.55 9.70
CA LEU A 79 -1.93 -12.72 9.68
C LEU A 79 -2.72 -13.09 8.42
N GLY A 80 -4.02 -13.43 8.58
CA GLY A 80 -4.86 -13.89 7.47
C GLY A 80 -4.91 -12.95 6.25
N HIS A 81 -4.62 -11.67 6.47
CA HIS A 81 -4.29 -10.72 5.42
C HIS A 81 -3.02 -9.95 5.81
N TYR A 82 -1.97 -10.09 5.00
CA TYR A 82 -0.69 -9.40 5.18
C TYR A 82 -0.68 -8.10 4.32
N PRO A 83 0.21 -7.14 4.60
CA PRO A 83 0.31 -5.92 3.80
C PRO A 83 0.81 -6.24 2.38
N SER A 84 -0.12 -6.44 1.46
CA SER A 84 0.15 -6.70 0.05
C SER A 84 -0.81 -5.95 -0.86
N ILE A 85 -0.42 -5.80 -2.12
CA ILE A 85 -1.32 -5.35 -3.19
C ILE A 85 -1.43 -6.53 -4.14
N GLU A 86 -2.66 -6.96 -4.40
CA GLU A 86 -2.94 -7.99 -5.40
C GLU A 86 -2.84 -7.36 -6.78
N ILE A 87 -2.11 -8.03 -7.68
CA ILE A 87 -2.01 -7.66 -9.09
C ILE A 87 -2.36 -8.90 -9.89
N THR A 88 -3.46 -8.85 -10.62
CA THR A 88 -3.99 -9.95 -11.43
C THR A 88 -3.42 -9.93 -12.85
N GLN A 89 -3.66 -11.01 -13.59
CA GLN A 89 -3.28 -11.04 -15.01
C GLN A 89 -4.06 -10.00 -15.83
N ASP A 90 -5.31 -9.71 -15.46
CA ASP A 90 -6.14 -8.71 -16.12
C ASP A 90 -5.59 -7.30 -15.89
N ASP A 91 -5.03 -7.01 -14.70
CA ASP A 91 -4.34 -5.75 -14.45
C ASP A 91 -3.14 -5.58 -15.39
N LEU A 92 -2.45 -6.68 -15.74
CA LEU A 92 -1.30 -6.69 -16.65
C LEU A 92 -1.68 -6.74 -18.14
N SER A 93 -2.97 -6.72 -18.49
CA SER A 93 -3.42 -6.81 -19.90
C SER A 93 -3.41 -5.46 -20.63
#